data_AF-A0A4R9IR51-F1
#
_entry.id   AF-A0A4R9IR51-F1
#
_cell.length_a   1.000
_cell.length_b   1.000
_cell.length_c   1.000
_cell.angle_alpha   90.00
_cell.angle_beta   90.00
_cell.angle_gamma   90.00
#
_symmetry.space_group_name_H-M   'P 1'
#
loop_
_entity.id
_entity.type
_entity.pdbx_description
1 polymer ?
#
loop_
_entity_poly.entity_id
_entity_poly.type
_entity_poly.pdbx_seq_one_letter_code
_entity_poly.pdbx_strand_id
1 'polypeptide(L)'
;MRTIGLLISLSFFLQCATYWKNRKNDFQDIVTVGAETPMYGAAVKVGPLPIGFVFQGGESEMGKKDLGRGVGLRGGQFGTYHSQQLVFGILGGESFHSGLPLLDAKGNWLVDKKGIPLTSDERANVKSYKMRYYSYIYDPVKDRKRRKKEHFRRELTNDLVSATGQKEFLVYLPAEDLKPFGYPPGYSWNVEVTAGVYGGARLGFNVAEAFDFLLGFTTIDLLDDDVEGKVKPSFPGFPFPAPTETETDSESVE
;
A
#
# COMPACT_ATOMS: atom_id res chain seq x y z
N MET A 1 13.14 2.22 43.35
CA MET A 1 11.76 2.72 43.07
C MET A 1 11.71 3.88 42.08
N ARG A 2 12.60 4.89 42.14
CA ARG A 2 12.62 6.01 41.17
C ARG A 2 12.94 5.61 39.72
N THR A 3 13.82 4.63 39.52
CA THR A 3 14.21 4.14 38.18
C THR A 3 13.10 3.35 37.48
N ILE A 4 12.33 2.56 38.24
CA ILE A 4 11.19 1.77 37.71
C ILE A 4 10.05 2.70 37.27
N GLY A 5 9.73 3.73 38.05
CA GLY A 5 8.73 4.73 37.66
C GLY A 5 9.15 5.53 36.41
N LEU A 6 10.45 5.79 36.25
CA LEU A 6 10.98 6.48 35.08
C LEU A 6 10.92 5.60 33.82
N LEU A 7 11.28 4.31 33.94
CA LEU A 7 11.16 3.30 32.88
C LEU A 7 9.70 3.08 32.45
N ILE A 8 8.76 2.99 33.39
CA ILE A 8 7.33 2.86 33.10
C ILE A 8 6.80 4.13 32.42
N SER A 9 7.20 5.33 32.88
CA SER A 9 6.78 6.56 32.18
C SER A 9 7.35 6.62 30.76
N LEU A 10 8.61 6.20 30.57
CA LEU A 10 9.28 6.20 29.27
C LEU A 10 8.62 5.21 28.30
N SER A 11 8.17 4.04 28.76
CA SER A 11 7.42 3.09 27.92
C SER A 11 6.05 3.63 27.51
N PHE A 12 5.34 4.34 28.40
CA PHE A 12 4.08 5.01 28.06
C PHE A 12 4.27 6.16 27.05
N PHE A 13 5.34 6.96 27.17
CA PHE A 13 5.63 8.03 26.21
C PHE A 13 6.01 7.49 24.81
N LEU A 14 6.72 6.36 24.75
CA LEU A 14 7.05 5.71 23.48
C LEU A 14 5.80 5.17 22.76
N GLN A 15 4.88 4.55 23.50
CA GLN A 15 3.60 4.08 22.94
C GLN A 15 2.73 5.25 22.44
N CYS A 16 2.72 6.38 23.16
CA CYS A 16 2.05 7.60 22.71
C CYS A 16 2.65 8.17 21.42
N ALA A 17 3.97 8.19 21.27
CA ALA A 17 4.62 8.75 20.07
C ALA A 17 4.27 7.95 18.81
N THR A 18 4.30 6.62 18.89
CA THR A 18 3.90 5.73 17.78
C THR A 18 2.41 5.85 17.49
N TYR A 19 1.57 5.86 18.54
CA TYR A 19 0.12 6.03 18.40
C TYR A 19 -0.25 7.33 17.66
N TRP A 20 0.27 8.48 18.11
CA TRP A 20 -0.03 9.77 17.46
C TRP A 20 0.51 9.86 16.04
N LYS A 21 1.62 9.18 15.74
CA LYS A 21 2.16 9.07 14.39
C LYS A 21 1.21 8.28 13.47
N ASN A 22 0.70 7.14 13.92
CA ASN A 22 -0.24 6.32 13.15
C ASN A 22 -1.54 7.10 12.91
N ARG A 23 -2.14 7.67 13.97
CA ARG A 23 -3.38 8.48 13.82
C ARG A 23 -3.21 9.66 12.87
N LYS A 24 -2.04 10.30 12.83
CA LYS A 24 -1.73 11.34 11.84
C LYS A 24 -1.66 10.77 10.42
N ASN A 25 -1.07 9.58 10.25
CA ASN A 25 -0.97 8.92 8.96
C ASN A 25 -2.37 8.56 8.43
N ASP A 26 -3.23 7.95 9.26
CA ASP A 26 -4.59 7.56 8.88
C ASP A 26 -5.40 8.80 8.51
N PHE A 27 -5.30 9.86 9.32
CA PHE A 27 -5.95 11.14 9.01
C PHE A 27 -5.54 11.71 7.64
N GLN A 28 -4.27 11.59 7.26
CA GLN A 28 -3.77 12.03 5.96
C GLN A 28 -4.25 11.13 4.80
N ASP A 29 -4.66 9.90 5.09
CA ASP A 29 -5.21 8.96 4.11
C ASP A 29 -6.71 9.12 3.88
N ILE A 30 -7.43 9.74 4.83
CA ILE A 30 -8.86 10.04 4.70
C ILE A 30 -9.12 10.97 3.52
N VAL A 31 -8.33 12.04 3.37
CA VAL A 31 -8.64 13.11 2.42
C VAL A 31 -7.62 13.16 1.31
N THR A 32 -8.10 13.25 0.07
CA THR A 32 -7.29 13.57 -1.11
C THR A 32 -7.69 14.93 -1.64
N VAL A 33 -6.72 15.83 -1.82
CA VAL A 33 -6.89 17.13 -2.48
C VAL A 33 -5.70 17.37 -3.38
N GLY A 34 -5.94 17.64 -4.66
CA GLY A 34 -4.89 17.83 -5.63
C GLY A 34 -5.25 18.84 -6.71
N ALA A 35 -4.27 19.62 -7.13
CA ALA A 35 -4.31 20.36 -8.39
C ALA A 35 -3.39 19.65 -9.40
N GLU A 36 -3.91 19.32 -10.57
CA GLU A 36 -3.26 18.44 -11.54
C GLU A 36 -3.24 19.07 -12.95
N THR A 37 -2.12 18.90 -13.67
CA THR A 37 -1.91 19.41 -15.03
C THR A 37 -1.04 18.43 -15.85
N PRO A 38 -1.35 18.18 -17.15
CA PRO A 38 -2.59 18.55 -17.82
C PRO A 38 -3.76 17.61 -17.45
N MET A 39 -4.98 18.14 -17.36
CA MET A 39 -6.22 17.38 -17.14
C MET A 39 -7.37 17.94 -17.99
N TYR A 40 -8.11 17.03 -18.65
CA TYR A 40 -9.28 17.33 -19.48
C TYR A 40 -10.44 16.38 -19.15
N GLY A 41 -11.63 16.94 -19.01
CA GLY A 41 -12.86 16.19 -18.74
C GLY A 41 -13.15 16.06 -17.25
N ALA A 42 -14.01 15.11 -16.89
CA ALA A 42 -14.42 14.85 -15.53
C ALA A 42 -14.75 13.37 -15.30
N ALA A 43 -14.44 12.86 -14.11
CA ALA A 43 -14.79 11.52 -13.69
C ALA A 43 -15.09 11.46 -12.19
N VAL A 44 -15.95 10.52 -11.82
CA VAL A 44 -16.16 10.09 -10.44
C VAL A 44 -15.63 8.68 -10.32
N LYS A 45 -14.89 8.38 -9.25
CA LYS A 45 -14.28 7.09 -8.99
C LYS A 45 -14.74 6.60 -7.62
N VAL A 46 -15.19 5.35 -7.56
CA VAL A 46 -15.53 4.66 -6.31
C VAL A 46 -14.65 3.41 -6.23
N GLY A 47 -13.68 3.45 -5.33
CA GLY A 47 -12.59 2.50 -5.25
C GLY A 47 -11.83 2.38 -6.58
N PRO A 48 -11.72 1.18 -7.16
CA PRO A 48 -11.06 0.97 -8.44
C PRO A 48 -11.95 1.26 -9.67
N LEU A 49 -13.23 1.61 -9.48
CA LEU A 49 -14.19 1.79 -10.58
C LEU A 49 -14.38 3.29 -10.88
N PRO A 50 -13.84 3.79 -12.00
CA PRO A 50 -14.14 5.13 -12.48
C PRO A 50 -15.39 5.14 -13.38
N ILE A 51 -16.06 6.27 -13.42
CA ILE A 51 -17.17 6.58 -14.31
C ILE A 51 -16.97 8.00 -14.82
N GLY A 52 -16.80 8.15 -16.13
CA GLY A 52 -16.76 9.47 -16.77
C GLY A 52 -15.85 9.52 -17.99
N PHE A 53 -15.37 10.72 -18.30
CA PHE A 53 -14.46 10.97 -19.40
C PHE A 53 -13.37 11.88 -18.87
N VAL A 54 -12.20 11.32 -18.55
CA VAL A 54 -11.06 12.11 -18.10
C VAL A 54 -9.80 11.65 -18.80
N PHE A 55 -9.01 12.62 -19.24
CA PHE A 55 -7.66 12.44 -19.75
C PHE A 55 -6.72 13.30 -18.93
N GLN A 56 -5.81 12.67 -18.23
CA GLN A 56 -4.81 13.30 -17.37
C GLN A 56 -3.44 12.74 -17.69
N GLY A 57 -2.46 13.64 -17.80
CA GLY A 57 -1.13 13.31 -18.31
C GLY A 57 -1.13 13.19 -19.83
N GLY A 58 0.05 13.18 -20.45
CA GLY A 58 0.15 13.27 -21.90
C GLY A 58 1.59 13.33 -22.39
N GLU A 59 1.76 13.41 -23.71
CA GLU A 59 3.08 13.61 -24.29
C GLU A 59 3.47 15.09 -24.20
N SER A 60 4.54 15.41 -23.47
CA SER A 60 5.12 16.77 -23.48
C SER A 60 5.83 17.06 -24.81
N GLU A 61 6.32 16.00 -25.46
CA GLU A 61 6.89 15.97 -26.80
C GLU A 61 6.41 14.70 -27.50
N MET A 62 6.22 14.75 -28.83
CA MET A 62 5.79 13.60 -29.63
C MET A 62 6.72 12.39 -29.37
N GLY A 63 6.17 11.32 -28.80
CA GLY A 63 6.91 10.10 -28.43
C GLY A 63 7.50 10.06 -27.01
N LYS A 64 7.45 11.14 -26.23
CA LYS A 64 7.78 11.13 -24.79
C LYS A 64 6.53 11.12 -23.95
N LYS A 65 6.23 9.97 -23.33
CA LYS A 65 5.15 9.84 -22.34
C LYS A 65 5.56 10.53 -21.05
N ASP A 66 5.08 11.76 -20.86
CA ASP A 66 5.23 12.44 -19.59
C ASP A 66 4.01 12.17 -18.71
N LEU A 67 4.28 11.80 -17.46
CA LEU A 67 3.22 11.69 -16.48
C LEU A 67 2.67 13.09 -16.19
N GLY A 68 1.34 13.19 -16.07
CA GLY A 68 0.72 14.41 -15.54
C GLY A 68 1.30 14.71 -14.17
N ARG A 69 1.49 15.99 -13.87
CA ARG A 69 2.05 16.45 -12.59
C ARG A 69 0.94 17.00 -11.73
N GLY A 70 1.01 16.74 -10.44
CA GLY A 70 0.08 17.30 -9.48
C GLY A 70 0.79 17.75 -8.21
N VAL A 71 0.12 18.64 -7.49
CA VAL A 71 0.52 19.07 -6.15
C VAL A 71 -0.68 18.97 -5.22
N GLY A 72 -0.45 18.49 -4.01
CA GLY A 72 -1.48 18.43 -2.98
C GLY A 72 -1.29 17.26 -2.03
N LEU A 73 -2.35 16.93 -1.30
CA LEU A 73 -2.43 15.78 -0.42
C LEU A 73 -3.02 14.60 -1.20
N ARG A 74 -2.19 13.60 -1.52
CA ARG A 74 -2.66 12.38 -2.18
C ARG A 74 -1.87 11.19 -1.69
N GLY A 75 -2.59 10.15 -1.30
CA GLY A 75 -2.01 8.93 -0.74
C GLY A 75 -1.23 9.12 0.55
N GLY A 76 -1.76 9.94 1.44
CA GLY A 76 -1.19 10.14 2.77
C GLY A 76 0.04 11.05 2.81
N GLN A 77 0.39 11.68 1.69
CA GLN A 77 1.53 12.59 1.61
C GLN A 77 1.13 13.90 0.95
N PHE A 78 1.58 14.99 1.55
CA PHE A 78 1.48 16.31 0.96
C PHE A 78 2.75 16.58 0.14
N GLY A 79 2.59 16.89 -1.14
CA GLY A 79 3.72 17.23 -1.98
C GLY A 79 3.40 17.19 -3.47
N THR A 80 4.45 17.12 -4.27
CA THR A 80 4.34 16.85 -5.69
C THR A 80 4.19 15.36 -5.93
N TYR A 81 3.40 15.01 -6.93
CA TYR A 81 3.21 13.65 -7.36
C TYR A 81 2.97 13.62 -8.87
N HIS A 82 2.99 12.42 -9.41
CA HIS A 82 2.73 12.18 -10.82
C HIS A 82 1.53 11.26 -10.95
N SER A 83 0.64 11.62 -11.87
CA SER A 83 -0.54 10.83 -12.16
C SER A 83 -0.88 10.90 -13.63
N GLN A 84 -1.21 9.75 -14.19
CA GLN A 84 -1.73 9.60 -15.53
C GLN A 84 -3.02 8.82 -15.44
N GLN A 85 -4.08 9.35 -16.03
CA GLN A 85 -5.40 8.76 -15.97
C GLN A 85 -6.06 8.87 -17.34
N LEU A 86 -6.56 7.75 -17.84
CA LEU A 86 -7.43 7.70 -19.01
C LEU A 86 -8.69 6.98 -18.60
N VAL A 87 -9.83 7.67 -18.58
CA VAL A 87 -11.16 7.09 -18.33
C VAL A 87 -12.03 7.39 -19.54
N PHE A 88 -12.65 6.33 -20.06
CA PHE A 88 -13.72 6.42 -21.06
C PHE A 88 -14.87 5.52 -20.62
N GLY A 89 -15.92 6.13 -20.05
CA GLY A 89 -16.96 5.42 -19.32
C GLY A 89 -16.35 4.72 -18.09
N ILE A 90 -16.24 3.38 -18.16
CA ILE A 90 -15.65 2.52 -17.14
C ILE A 90 -14.29 1.91 -17.55
N LEU A 91 -13.82 2.23 -18.76
CA LEU A 91 -12.61 1.66 -19.37
C LEU A 91 -11.41 2.60 -19.25
N GLY A 92 -10.23 2.02 -19.42
CA GLY A 92 -8.96 2.74 -19.44
C GLY A 92 -8.00 2.28 -18.34
N GLY A 93 -7.25 3.23 -17.76
CA GLY A 93 -6.30 2.93 -16.70
C GLY A 93 -5.81 4.17 -15.97
N GLU A 94 -5.12 3.92 -14.86
CA GLU A 94 -4.52 4.94 -14.02
C GLU A 94 -3.13 4.48 -13.58
N SER A 95 -2.20 5.42 -13.52
CA SER A 95 -0.96 5.28 -12.77
C SER A 95 -0.78 6.47 -11.85
N PHE A 96 -0.34 6.19 -10.64
CA PHE A 96 -0.07 7.16 -9.61
C PHE A 96 1.25 6.81 -8.92
N HIS A 97 2.11 7.80 -8.74
CA HIS A 97 3.26 7.69 -7.86
C HIS A 97 3.50 9.01 -7.14
N SER A 98 3.75 8.91 -5.83
CA SER A 98 4.02 10.07 -4.99
C SER A 98 5.49 10.47 -5.08
N GLY A 99 5.80 11.76 -4.95
CA GLY A 99 7.18 12.24 -4.85
C GLY A 99 8.03 12.06 -6.11
N LEU A 100 9.34 12.26 -5.91
CA LEU A 100 10.35 12.14 -6.97
C LEU A 100 10.85 10.70 -7.07
N PRO A 101 11.01 10.15 -8.29
CA PRO A 101 11.55 8.82 -8.48
C PRO A 101 13.04 8.78 -8.14
N LEU A 102 13.47 7.69 -7.52
CA LEU A 102 14.89 7.39 -7.33
C LEU A 102 15.54 7.10 -8.68
N LEU A 103 16.77 7.59 -8.83
CA LEU A 103 17.57 7.40 -10.03
C LEU A 103 18.66 6.35 -9.77
N ASP A 104 18.85 5.45 -10.72
CA ASP A 104 20.00 4.56 -10.78
C ASP A 104 21.29 5.36 -11.11
N ALA A 105 22.47 4.75 -10.94
CA ALA A 105 23.77 5.36 -11.26
C ALA A 105 23.87 5.89 -12.71
N LYS A 106 23.00 5.39 -13.60
CA LYS A 106 22.89 5.80 -15.01
C LYS A 106 21.88 6.94 -15.25
N GLY A 107 21.23 7.46 -14.20
CA GLY A 107 20.19 8.49 -14.30
C GLY A 107 18.81 7.99 -14.74
N ASN A 108 18.61 6.66 -14.81
CA ASN A 108 17.31 6.06 -15.15
C ASN A 108 16.45 5.89 -13.89
N TRP A 109 15.13 5.93 -14.04
CA TRP A 109 14.22 5.69 -12.91
C TRP A 109 14.34 4.26 -12.40
N LEU A 110 14.50 4.11 -11.09
CA LEU A 110 14.40 2.82 -10.41
C LEU A 110 12.92 2.41 -10.41
N VAL A 111 12.61 1.24 -10.98
CA VAL A 111 11.23 0.76 -11.11
C VAL A 111 11.06 -0.62 -10.50
N ASP A 112 9.90 -0.88 -9.91
CA ASP A 112 9.49 -2.21 -9.46
C ASP A 112 9.21 -3.14 -10.67
N LYS A 113 9.03 -4.44 -10.42
CA LYS A 113 8.64 -5.48 -11.39
C LYS A 113 7.40 -5.10 -12.21
N LYS A 114 6.53 -4.24 -11.68
CA LYS A 114 5.32 -3.72 -12.35
C LYS A 114 5.54 -2.42 -13.14
N GLY A 115 6.79 -1.93 -13.21
CA GLY A 115 7.15 -0.70 -13.90
C GLY A 115 6.63 0.56 -13.20
N ILE A 116 6.52 0.52 -11.87
CA ILE A 116 6.13 1.65 -11.03
C ILE A 116 7.42 2.27 -10.48
N PRO A 117 7.65 3.60 -10.63
CA PRO A 117 8.83 4.25 -10.07
C PRO A 117 8.86 4.14 -8.55
N LEU A 118 10.05 3.87 -8.02
CA LEU A 118 10.31 3.78 -6.59
C LEU A 118 10.82 5.13 -6.06
N THR A 119 10.47 5.41 -4.82
CA THR A 119 10.81 6.65 -4.09
C THR A 119 11.58 6.28 -2.83
N SER A 120 12.15 7.27 -2.15
CA SER A 120 12.83 7.05 -0.87
C SER A 120 11.90 6.65 0.27
N ASP A 121 10.58 6.91 0.15
CA ASP A 121 9.61 6.60 1.20
C ASP A 121 8.89 5.28 0.89
N GLU A 122 9.04 4.30 1.80
CA GLU A 122 8.40 2.99 1.68
C GLU A 122 6.87 3.10 1.66
N ARG A 123 6.27 3.98 2.48
CA ARG A 123 4.81 4.18 2.53
C ARG A 123 4.29 4.72 1.20
N ALA A 124 5.05 5.62 0.56
CA ALA A 124 4.74 6.09 -0.80
C ALA A 124 4.81 4.97 -1.83
N ASN A 125 5.79 4.07 -1.73
CA ASN A 125 5.97 2.96 -2.67
C ASN A 125 4.84 1.93 -2.58
N VAL A 126 4.38 1.63 -1.36
CA VAL A 126 3.20 0.76 -1.14
C VAL A 126 1.97 1.36 -1.81
N LYS A 127 1.76 2.67 -1.63
CA LYS A 127 0.61 3.43 -2.12
C LYS A 127 0.68 3.85 -3.59
N SER A 128 1.84 3.78 -4.21
CA SER A 128 2.02 4.03 -5.65
C SER A 128 1.50 2.85 -6.44
N TYR A 129 0.77 3.08 -7.54
CA TYR A 129 0.05 2.03 -8.23
C TYR A 129 -0.09 2.27 -9.73
N LYS A 130 -0.35 1.18 -10.45
CA LYS A 130 -0.59 1.19 -11.89
C LYS A 130 -1.62 0.13 -12.21
N MET A 131 -2.81 0.58 -12.60
CA MET A 131 -3.96 -0.28 -12.81
C MET A 131 -4.54 -0.08 -14.21
N ARG A 132 -5.16 -1.14 -14.72
CA ARG A 132 -6.09 -1.07 -15.84
C ARG A 132 -7.47 -1.38 -15.27
N TYR A 133 -8.47 -0.54 -15.49
CA TYR A 133 -9.76 -0.72 -14.79
C TYR A 133 -10.40 -2.08 -15.09
N TYR A 134 -10.28 -2.55 -16.34
CA TYR A 134 -10.71 -3.89 -16.75
C TYR A 134 -10.07 -5.04 -15.95
N SER A 135 -8.80 -4.94 -15.53
CA SER A 135 -8.15 -6.04 -14.80
C SER A 135 -8.73 -6.28 -13.42
N TYR A 136 -9.47 -5.31 -12.88
CA TYR A 136 -10.19 -5.49 -11.63
C TYR A 136 -11.46 -6.33 -11.82
N ILE A 137 -12.13 -6.19 -12.97
CA ILE A 137 -13.36 -6.92 -13.30
C ILE A 137 -13.02 -8.30 -13.87
N TYR A 138 -11.93 -8.40 -14.62
CA TYR A 138 -11.47 -9.63 -15.24
C TYR A 138 -10.14 -10.09 -14.65
N ASP A 139 -10.24 -11.06 -13.74
CA ASP A 139 -9.10 -11.75 -13.16
C ASP A 139 -8.92 -13.14 -13.82
N PRO A 140 -7.90 -13.33 -14.69
CA PRO A 140 -7.66 -14.59 -15.37
C PRO A 140 -7.46 -15.74 -14.38
N VAL A 141 -8.06 -16.90 -14.68
CA VAL A 141 -7.99 -18.09 -13.81
C VAL A 141 -6.54 -18.50 -13.51
N LYS A 142 -5.64 -18.36 -14.49
CA LYS A 142 -4.21 -18.66 -14.34
C LYS A 142 -3.56 -17.78 -13.27
N ASP A 143 -3.82 -16.48 -13.31
CA ASP A 143 -3.27 -15.51 -12.35
C ASP A 143 -3.88 -15.70 -10.96
N ARG A 144 -5.19 -15.94 -10.89
CA ARG A 144 -5.88 -16.28 -9.65
C ARG A 144 -5.28 -17.50 -8.95
N LYS A 145 -5.06 -18.58 -9.71
CA LYS A 145 -4.45 -19.82 -9.19
C LYS A 145 -3.02 -19.58 -8.71
N ARG A 146 -2.24 -18.79 -9.45
CA ARG A 146 -0.87 -18.41 -9.04
C ARG A 146 -0.88 -17.67 -7.69
N ARG A 147 -1.69 -16.62 -7.55
CA ARG A 147 -1.76 -15.82 -6.31
C ARG A 147 -2.25 -16.64 -5.12
N LYS A 148 -3.25 -17.51 -5.31
CA LYS A 148 -3.70 -18.44 -4.26
C LYS A 148 -2.58 -19.38 -3.81
N LYS A 149 -1.78 -19.89 -4.75
CA LYS A 149 -0.64 -20.76 -4.45
C LYS A 149 0.48 -20.02 -3.72
N GLU A 150 0.78 -18.78 -4.12
CA GLU A 150 1.76 -17.92 -3.45
C GLU A 150 1.31 -17.56 -2.04
N HIS A 151 0.05 -17.19 -1.86
CA HIS A 151 -0.55 -16.91 -0.54
C HIS A 151 -0.47 -18.12 0.38
N PHE A 152 -0.93 -19.29 -0.09
CA PHE A 152 -0.86 -20.53 0.67
C PHE A 152 0.58 -20.90 1.05
N ARG A 153 1.53 -20.78 0.11
CA ARG A 153 2.95 -21.03 0.40
C ARG A 153 3.48 -20.11 1.49
N ARG A 154 3.13 -18.83 1.43
CA ARG A 154 3.57 -17.84 2.41
C ARG A 154 3.03 -18.14 3.80
N GLU A 155 1.74 -18.44 3.91
CA GLU A 155 1.11 -18.82 5.17
C GLU A 155 1.73 -20.10 5.72
N LEU A 156 1.90 -21.12 4.89
CA LEU A 156 2.53 -22.38 5.29
C LEU A 156 3.98 -22.17 5.77
N THR A 157 4.77 -21.36 5.05
CA THR A 157 6.15 -21.04 5.44
C THR A 157 6.19 -20.30 6.77
N ASN A 158 5.32 -19.29 6.97
CA ASN A 158 5.25 -18.55 8.23
C ASN A 158 4.83 -19.46 9.39
N ASP A 159 3.84 -20.33 9.18
CA ASP A 159 3.39 -21.30 10.18
C ASP A 159 4.51 -22.29 10.52
N LEU A 160 5.24 -22.80 9.52
CA LEU A 160 6.41 -23.66 9.73
C LEU A 160 7.49 -22.97 10.56
N VAL A 161 7.85 -21.73 10.22
CA VAL A 161 8.84 -20.95 10.97
C VAL A 161 8.35 -20.74 12.41
N SER A 162 7.06 -20.43 12.60
CA SER A 162 6.49 -20.22 13.93
C SER A 162 6.44 -21.49 14.79
N ALA A 163 6.22 -22.65 14.17
CA ALA A 163 6.09 -23.93 14.86
C ALA A 163 7.45 -24.61 15.11
N THR A 164 8.40 -24.49 14.16
CA THR A 164 9.70 -25.18 14.21
C THR A 164 10.86 -24.28 14.65
N GLY A 165 10.71 -22.96 14.63
CA GLY A 165 11.77 -21.99 14.88
C GLY A 165 12.78 -21.84 13.74
N GLN A 166 12.73 -22.69 12.71
CA GLN A 166 13.74 -22.73 11.65
C GLN A 166 13.58 -21.57 10.67
N LYS A 167 14.47 -20.57 10.81
CA LYS A 167 14.49 -19.37 9.93
C LYS A 167 14.91 -19.68 8.49
N GLU A 168 15.49 -20.85 8.22
CA GLU A 168 15.89 -21.28 6.87
C GLU A 168 14.71 -21.29 5.90
N PHE A 169 13.49 -21.57 6.39
CA PHE A 169 12.30 -21.58 5.55
C PHE A 169 11.94 -20.20 4.99
N LEU A 170 12.41 -19.11 5.60
CA LEU A 170 12.18 -17.74 5.10
C LEU A 170 12.81 -17.51 3.72
N VAL A 171 13.83 -18.29 3.34
CA VAL A 171 14.44 -18.22 2.00
C VAL A 171 13.43 -18.62 0.90
N TYR A 172 12.44 -19.46 1.24
CA TYR A 172 11.40 -19.89 0.31
C TYR A 172 10.17 -18.98 0.33
N LEU A 173 10.19 -17.91 1.12
CA LEU A 173 9.07 -16.99 1.23
C LEU A 173 8.88 -16.26 -0.12
N PRO A 174 7.75 -16.45 -0.81
CA PRO A 174 7.48 -15.68 -2.01
C PRO A 174 7.33 -14.21 -1.64
N ALA A 175 7.89 -13.32 -2.47
CA ALA A 175 7.72 -11.88 -2.30
C ALA A 175 6.23 -11.54 -2.28
N GLU A 176 5.81 -10.77 -1.27
CA GLU A 176 4.41 -10.40 -1.11
C GLU A 176 3.95 -9.48 -2.25
N ASP A 177 2.88 -9.89 -2.94
CA ASP A 177 2.20 -9.00 -3.87
C ASP A 177 1.12 -8.18 -3.15
N LEU A 178 1.51 -7.03 -2.62
CA LEU A 178 0.61 -6.09 -1.95
C LEU A 178 -0.48 -5.52 -2.88
N LYS A 179 -0.33 -5.64 -4.21
CA LYS A 179 -1.18 -5.01 -5.22
C LYS A 179 -1.55 -5.99 -6.34
N PRO A 180 -2.35 -7.04 -6.06
CA PRO A 180 -2.61 -8.12 -7.02
C PRO A 180 -3.27 -7.65 -8.32
N PHE A 181 -4.08 -6.57 -8.26
CA PHE A 181 -4.73 -5.94 -9.43
C PHE A 181 -4.07 -4.63 -9.85
N GLY A 182 -2.89 -4.33 -9.31
CA GLY A 182 -2.20 -3.06 -9.51
C GLY A 182 -2.88 -1.89 -8.80
N TYR A 183 -3.72 -2.16 -7.79
CA TYR A 183 -4.41 -1.16 -6.96
C TYR A 183 -4.22 -1.47 -5.47
N PRO A 184 -3.93 -0.48 -4.60
CA PRO A 184 -3.73 -0.70 -3.17
C PRO A 184 -5.05 -1.05 -2.46
N PRO A 185 -5.06 -2.03 -1.54
CA PRO A 185 -6.25 -2.39 -0.77
C PRO A 185 -6.89 -1.22 -0.03
N GLY A 186 -6.07 -0.36 0.61
CA GLY A 186 -6.55 0.80 1.37
C GLY A 186 -7.39 1.79 0.56
N TYR A 187 -7.23 1.87 -0.77
CA TYR A 187 -8.04 2.76 -1.61
C TYR A 187 -9.33 2.12 -2.13
N SER A 188 -9.64 0.88 -1.76
CA SER A 188 -10.84 0.19 -2.27
C SER A 188 -12.16 0.88 -1.91
N TRP A 189 -12.15 1.71 -0.86
CA TRP A 189 -13.29 2.48 -0.37
C TRP A 189 -13.11 4.00 -0.56
N ASN A 190 -12.23 4.40 -1.48
CA ASN A 190 -12.01 5.80 -1.82
C ASN A 190 -13.07 6.30 -2.81
N VAL A 191 -13.76 7.38 -2.48
CA VAL A 191 -14.63 8.10 -3.40
C VAL A 191 -13.89 9.35 -3.86
N GLU A 192 -13.65 9.48 -5.16
CA GLU A 192 -12.86 10.56 -5.73
C GLU A 192 -13.59 11.21 -6.91
N VAL A 193 -13.50 12.54 -7.00
CA VAL A 193 -14.04 13.35 -8.08
C VAL A 193 -12.89 14.12 -8.70
N THR A 194 -12.79 14.05 -10.02
CA THR A 194 -11.81 14.80 -10.81
C THR A 194 -12.50 15.58 -11.92
N ALA A 195 -12.04 16.81 -12.16
CA ALA A 195 -12.50 17.62 -13.28
C ALA A 195 -11.46 18.67 -13.70
N GLY A 196 -11.33 18.93 -15.01
CA GLY A 196 -10.42 19.92 -15.56
C GLY A 196 -10.60 20.18 -17.06
N VAL A 197 -10.05 21.30 -17.53
CA VAL A 197 -10.01 21.66 -18.97
C VAL A 197 -8.57 21.91 -19.46
N TYR A 198 -7.61 22.08 -18.55
CA TYR A 198 -6.17 22.06 -18.81
C TYR A 198 -5.44 21.88 -17.48
N GLY A 199 -5.81 22.71 -16.51
CA GLY A 199 -5.68 22.40 -15.09
C GLY A 199 -6.97 21.75 -14.60
N GLY A 200 -6.81 20.85 -13.63
CA GLY A 200 -7.91 20.21 -12.97
C GLY A 200 -7.70 20.10 -11.47
N ALA A 201 -8.80 19.84 -10.78
CA ALA A 201 -8.81 19.55 -9.36
C ALA A 201 -9.23 18.09 -9.14
N ARG A 202 -8.66 17.50 -8.10
CA ARG A 202 -8.99 16.18 -7.58
C ARG A 202 -9.37 16.31 -6.12
N LEU A 203 -10.52 15.77 -5.77
CA LEU A 203 -11.01 15.70 -4.41
C LEU A 203 -11.39 14.26 -4.12
N GLY A 204 -10.94 13.70 -3.01
CA GLY A 204 -11.26 12.33 -2.64
C GLY A 204 -11.44 12.16 -1.15
N PHE A 205 -12.21 11.15 -0.78
CA PHE A 205 -12.50 10.77 0.58
C PHE A 205 -12.42 9.25 0.72
N ASN A 206 -11.55 8.76 1.59
CA ASN A 206 -11.40 7.35 1.87
C ASN A 206 -12.22 6.95 3.09
N VAL A 207 -13.33 6.26 2.83
CA VAL A 207 -14.29 5.88 3.87
C VAL A 207 -13.68 4.85 4.83
N ALA A 208 -12.89 3.90 4.33
CA ALA A 208 -12.28 2.87 5.18
C ALA A 208 -11.28 3.47 6.17
N GLU A 209 -10.42 4.36 5.70
CA GLU A 209 -9.44 5.08 6.55
C GLU A 209 -10.14 6.00 7.56
N ALA A 210 -11.28 6.60 7.19
CA ALA A 210 -12.06 7.41 8.13
C ALA A 210 -12.61 6.54 9.27
N PHE A 211 -13.07 5.33 8.96
CA PHE A 211 -13.48 4.38 9.99
C PHE A 211 -12.30 3.89 10.81
N ASP A 212 -11.16 3.57 10.19
CA ASP A 212 -9.98 3.14 10.93
C ASP A 212 -9.47 4.23 11.88
N PHE A 213 -9.40 5.48 11.42
CA PHE A 213 -9.07 6.64 12.25
C PHE A 213 -10.00 6.75 13.47
N LEU A 214 -11.31 6.64 13.27
CA LEU A 214 -12.31 6.71 14.34
C LEU A 214 -12.21 5.52 15.32
N LEU A 215 -12.03 4.30 14.79
CA LEU A 215 -11.98 3.07 15.57
C LEU A 215 -10.65 2.84 16.27
N GLY A 216 -9.54 3.38 15.80
CA GLY A 216 -8.28 3.23 16.52
C GLY A 216 -8.20 4.07 17.80
N PHE A 217 -9.11 5.03 18.02
CA PHE A 217 -9.35 5.57 19.39
C PHE A 217 -9.90 4.51 20.36
N THR A 218 -10.46 3.43 19.83
CA THR A 218 -10.97 2.27 20.58
C THR A 218 -10.03 1.06 20.49
N THR A 219 -8.81 1.21 19.97
CA THR A 219 -7.79 0.15 19.75
C THR A 219 -8.19 -0.92 18.71
N ILE A 220 -9.28 -0.71 17.98
CA ILE A 220 -9.69 -1.59 16.88
C ILE A 220 -9.07 -1.05 15.59
N ASP A 221 -8.16 -1.85 15.00
CA ASP A 221 -7.56 -1.61 13.69
C ASP A 221 -8.26 -2.51 12.66
N LEU A 222 -8.97 -1.87 11.73
CA LEU A 222 -9.79 -2.51 10.70
C LEU A 222 -8.98 -2.83 9.43
N LEU A 223 -7.97 -2.00 9.11
CA LEU A 223 -7.18 -2.12 7.89
C LEU A 223 -5.92 -2.98 8.08
N ASP A 224 -5.57 -3.29 9.33
CA ASP A 224 -4.46 -4.17 9.74
C ASP A 224 -3.12 -3.74 9.12
N ASP A 225 -2.99 -2.45 8.81
CA ASP A 225 -1.81 -1.83 8.21
C ASP A 225 -0.87 -1.20 9.25
N ASP A 226 -1.30 -1.15 10.52
CA ASP A 226 -0.44 -0.88 11.67
C ASP A 226 0.30 -2.17 12.10
N VAL A 227 1.59 -2.22 11.78
CA VAL A 227 2.49 -3.34 12.11
C VAL A 227 2.72 -3.40 13.63
N GLU A 228 2.12 -4.40 14.31
CA GLU A 228 2.74 -5.32 15.30
C GLU A 228 1.69 -6.06 16.15
N GLY A 229 1.84 -7.40 16.28
CA GLY A 229 1.39 -8.11 17.49
C GLY A 229 0.17 -9.04 17.42
N LYS A 230 -0.50 -9.23 16.27
CA LYS A 230 -1.58 -10.23 16.19
C LYS A 230 -1.03 -11.61 15.80
N VAL A 231 -1.14 -12.58 16.71
CA VAL A 231 -0.88 -14.00 16.42
C VAL A 231 -1.97 -14.48 15.46
N LYS A 232 -1.63 -14.64 14.17
CA LYS A 232 -2.56 -15.20 13.20
C LYS A 232 -2.84 -16.67 13.55
N PRO A 233 -4.10 -17.14 13.47
CA PRO A 233 -4.41 -18.54 13.71
C PRO A 233 -3.69 -19.41 12.68
N SER A 234 -2.97 -20.43 13.16
CA SER A 234 -2.26 -21.41 12.33
C SER A 234 -3.22 -22.17 11.40
N PHE A 235 -2.74 -22.59 10.23
CA PHE A 235 -3.53 -23.35 9.28
C PHE A 235 -4.15 -24.61 9.92
N PRO A 236 -5.49 -24.76 9.91
CA PRO A 236 -6.13 -25.92 10.49
C PRO A 236 -5.82 -27.17 9.65
N GLY A 237 -5.28 -28.21 10.31
CA GLY A 237 -5.19 -29.56 9.75
C GLY A 237 -3.91 -29.95 9.04
N PHE A 238 -2.85 -29.13 9.08
CA PHE A 238 -1.52 -29.59 8.66
C PHE A 238 -0.74 -30.13 9.87
N PRO A 239 -0.35 -31.42 9.90
CA PRO A 239 0.54 -31.92 10.92
C PRO A 239 1.94 -31.33 10.66
N PHE A 240 2.36 -30.39 11.50
CA PHE A 240 3.72 -29.86 11.45
C PHE A 240 4.68 -30.88 12.10
N PRO A 241 5.90 -31.06 11.56
CA PRO A 241 6.93 -31.83 12.24
C PRO A 241 7.23 -31.19 13.59
N ALA A 242 7.44 -32.03 14.61
CA ALA A 242 7.81 -31.56 15.94
C ALA A 242 9.11 -30.72 15.88
N PRO A 243 9.29 -29.72 16.76
CA PRO A 243 10.53 -28.96 16.82
C PRO A 243 11.72 -29.90 16.98
N THR A 244 12.74 -29.73 16.15
CA THR A 244 14.00 -30.47 16.30
C THR A 244 14.74 -29.91 17.51
N GLU A 245 15.20 -30.77 18.43
CA GLU A 245 15.79 -30.41 19.74
C GLU A 245 17.08 -29.55 19.70
N THR A 246 17.52 -29.12 18.51
CA THR A 246 18.86 -28.57 18.27
C THR A 246 19.10 -27.12 18.70
N GLU A 247 18.11 -26.38 19.20
CA GLU A 247 18.33 -25.00 19.70
C GLU A 247 17.99 -24.79 21.19
N THR A 248 17.48 -25.81 21.89
CA THR A 248 17.24 -25.71 23.35
C THR A 248 18.52 -25.63 24.19
N ASP A 249 19.67 -25.99 23.61
CA ASP A 249 20.96 -25.98 24.31
C ASP A 249 21.73 -24.65 24.20
N SER A 250 21.28 -23.70 23.37
CA SER A 250 21.98 -22.40 23.20
C SER A 250 21.42 -21.24 24.02
N GLU A 251 20.24 -21.37 24.64
CA GLU A 251 19.64 -20.29 25.47
C GLU A 251 19.73 -20.54 26.98
N SER A 252 20.35 -21.63 27.43
CA SER A 252 20.52 -21.94 28.86
C SER A 252 21.92 -21.67 29.42
N VAL A 253 22.81 -21.08 28.61
CA VAL A 253 24.16 -20.67 29.05
C VAL A 253 24.46 -19.26 28.53
N GLU A 254 23.92 -18.25 29.22
CA GLU A 254 24.56 -16.95 29.48
C GLU A 254 23.80 -16.16 30.57
#